data_AF-A0A059LNZ6-F1
#
_entry.id   AF-A0A059LNZ6-F1
#
_cell.length_a   1.000
_cell.length_b   1.000
_cell.length_c   1.000
_cell.angle_alpha   90.00
_cell.angle_beta   90.00
_cell.angle_gamma   90.00
#
_symmetry.space_group_name_H-M   'P 1'
#
loop_
_entity.id
_entity.type
_entity.pdbx_description
1 polymer ?
#
loop_
_entity_poly.entity_id
_entity_poly.type
_entity_poly.pdbx_seq_one_letter_code
_entity_poly.pdbx_strand_id
1 'polypeptide(L)'
;YFYGSILGDPSYRDADAHSLQMRHWALAIATYSAAVSIKMNVLLFAPGVLAVLIKQATPKDLVRGLLGGVVLQAAAAAPFLAVAPQSYIARAFEFSRVFQHVWTVNWKFLPEDWFVSQRFAVWLIIGHLFLLWRFADQRWFLTDGGMKKAWKAFCDRGARDDAAPAVPVSNDFILYIVFTSVLAGMVTARSLHFQFYCWYFHMLPFLLLRSTLPIWLVLGVLTGIEVLWNFFPSTPATSAGVVVLNLFTLVAIWGLPAALPRAKSKVLGKRPTRKH
;
A
#
# COMPACT_ATOMS: atom_id res chain seq x y z
N TYR A 1 -46.66 21.84 -16.15
CA TYR A 1 -46.07 20.85 -17.08
C TYR A 1 -44.62 21.28 -17.33
N PHE A 2 -43.75 20.89 -16.40
CA PHE A 2 -42.72 19.86 -16.58
C PHE A 2 -41.50 20.38 -17.36
N TYR A 3 -40.58 21.02 -16.63
CA TYR A 3 -39.11 20.98 -16.78
C TYR A 3 -38.52 22.11 -15.90
N GLY A 4 -38.29 21.84 -14.62
CA GLY A 4 -37.81 22.89 -13.71
C GLY A 4 -37.42 22.47 -12.29
N SER A 5 -37.12 21.20 -12.02
CA SER A 5 -36.91 20.74 -10.64
C SER A 5 -35.88 19.63 -10.41
N ILE A 6 -34.94 19.38 -11.33
CA ILE A 6 -33.90 18.33 -11.12
C ILE A 6 -32.46 18.89 -11.15
N LEU A 7 -32.27 20.20 -10.94
CA LEU A 7 -30.93 20.82 -10.95
C LEU A 7 -30.66 21.75 -9.75
N GLY A 8 -31.39 21.58 -8.65
CA GLY A 8 -31.33 22.47 -7.49
C GLY A 8 -30.60 21.96 -6.26
N ASP A 9 -30.23 20.68 -6.18
CA ASP A 9 -29.58 20.13 -4.98
C ASP A 9 -28.07 19.92 -5.21
N PRO A 10 -27.20 20.67 -4.52
CA PRO A 10 -25.75 20.49 -4.57
C PRO A 10 -25.29 19.11 -4.08
N SER A 11 -26.16 18.33 -3.41
CA SER A 11 -25.84 17.01 -2.85
C SER A 11 -25.53 15.92 -3.89
N TYR A 12 -25.92 16.12 -5.16
CA TYR A 12 -25.85 15.06 -6.18
C TYR A 12 -24.62 15.10 -7.09
N ARG A 13 -23.79 16.15 -7.03
CA ARG A 13 -22.63 16.29 -7.94
C ARG A 13 -21.34 15.62 -7.49
N ASP A 14 -21.32 15.06 -6.27
CA ASP A 14 -20.17 14.31 -5.75
C ASP A 14 -20.21 12.81 -6.13
N ALA A 15 -21.33 12.32 -6.66
CA ALA A 15 -21.68 10.90 -6.78
C ALA A 15 -20.77 10.00 -7.66
N ASP A 16 -19.87 10.56 -8.48
CA ASP A 16 -19.01 9.76 -9.37
C ASP A 16 -17.59 9.57 -8.84
N ALA A 17 -17.14 10.42 -7.90
CA ALA A 17 -15.97 10.14 -7.09
C ALA A 17 -16.28 9.12 -5.96
N HIS A 18 -17.56 8.72 -5.84
CA HIS A 18 -18.19 8.08 -4.68
C HIS A 18 -17.83 6.61 -4.48
N SER A 19 -17.33 5.90 -5.50
CA SER A 19 -17.05 4.45 -5.41
C SER A 19 -15.85 4.09 -4.52
N LEU A 20 -14.86 5.00 -4.37
CA LEU A 20 -13.81 4.94 -3.34
C LEU A 20 -14.15 5.74 -2.06
N GLN A 21 -15.31 6.42 -2.06
CA GLN A 21 -15.70 7.52 -1.15
C GLN A 21 -16.78 7.09 -0.14
N MET A 22 -17.39 5.90 -0.30
CA MET A 22 -18.53 5.44 0.52
C MET A 22 -18.16 4.74 1.84
N ARG A 23 -16.87 4.66 2.23
CA ARG A 23 -16.43 3.95 3.45
C ARG A 23 -16.94 2.50 3.54
N HIS A 24 -17.07 1.81 2.41
CA HIS A 24 -17.42 0.38 2.35
C HIS A 24 -16.20 -0.48 2.72
N TRP A 25 -15.74 -0.37 3.96
CA TRP A 25 -14.53 -1.03 4.46
C TRP A 25 -14.60 -2.55 4.30
N ALA A 26 -15.78 -3.14 4.49
CA ALA A 26 -15.98 -4.57 4.30
C ALA A 26 -15.71 -5.01 2.85
N LEU A 27 -16.17 -4.23 1.87
CA LEU A 27 -15.92 -4.50 0.45
C LEU A 27 -14.44 -4.28 0.10
N ALA A 28 -13.80 -3.24 0.64
CA ALA A 28 -12.37 -2.99 0.45
C ALA A 28 -11.51 -4.14 1.01
N ILE A 29 -11.84 -4.64 2.20
CA ILE A 29 -11.12 -5.78 2.81
C ILE A 29 -11.42 -7.07 2.04
N ALA A 30 -12.65 -7.29 1.56
CA ALA A 30 -13.01 -8.46 0.77
C ALA A 30 -12.28 -8.48 -0.60
N THR A 31 -12.23 -7.34 -1.30
CA THR A 31 -11.49 -7.21 -2.57
C THR A 31 -9.99 -7.36 -2.38
N TYR A 32 -9.43 -6.80 -1.30
CA TYR A 32 -8.04 -7.06 -0.90
C TYR A 32 -7.79 -8.55 -0.64
N SER A 33 -8.70 -9.23 0.07
CA SER A 33 -8.62 -10.68 0.31
C SER A 33 -8.64 -11.47 -1.00
N ALA A 34 -9.53 -11.12 -1.93
CA ALA A 34 -9.58 -11.74 -3.26
C ALA A 34 -8.28 -11.53 -4.05
N ALA A 35 -7.63 -10.38 -3.93
CA ALA A 35 -6.33 -10.15 -4.56
C ALA A 35 -5.23 -11.03 -3.94
N VAL A 36 -5.24 -11.22 -2.61
CA VAL A 36 -4.31 -12.12 -1.90
C VAL A 36 -4.48 -13.58 -2.33
N SER A 37 -5.71 -14.05 -2.62
CA SER A 37 -5.94 -15.41 -3.09
C SER A 37 -5.40 -15.67 -4.50
N ILE A 38 -5.25 -14.61 -5.32
CA ILE A 38 -4.65 -14.70 -6.66
C ILE A 38 -3.12 -14.68 -6.56
N LYS A 39 -2.54 -13.74 -5.80
CA LYS A 39 -1.09 -13.62 -5.66
C LYS A 39 -0.67 -13.07 -4.30
N MET A 40 0.20 -13.81 -3.63
CA MET A 40 0.69 -13.47 -2.28
C MET A 40 1.50 -12.16 -2.21
N ASN A 41 2.03 -11.65 -3.32
CA ASN A 41 2.77 -10.37 -3.32
C ASN A 41 1.90 -9.19 -2.86
N VAL A 42 0.58 -9.32 -2.98
CA VAL A 42 -0.40 -8.36 -2.47
C VAL A 42 -0.30 -8.19 -0.94
N LEU A 43 0.30 -9.14 -0.21
CA LEU A 43 0.59 -8.99 1.21
C LEU A 43 1.50 -7.80 1.53
N LEU A 44 2.31 -7.32 0.58
CA LEU A 44 3.13 -6.11 0.77
C LEU A 44 2.31 -4.83 0.98
N PHE A 45 1.03 -4.86 0.56
CA PHE A 45 0.09 -3.76 0.79
C PHE A 45 -0.54 -3.83 2.19
N ALA A 46 -0.48 -4.98 2.87
CA ALA A 46 -1.17 -5.20 4.16
C ALA A 46 -0.86 -4.13 5.22
N PRO A 47 0.41 -3.72 5.44
CA PRO A 47 0.71 -2.71 6.46
C PRO A 47 0.11 -1.34 6.11
N GLY A 48 0.13 -0.97 4.83
CA GLY A 48 -0.45 0.28 4.35
C GLY A 48 -1.98 0.27 4.41
N VAL A 49 -2.62 -0.82 3.99
CA VAL A 49 -4.08 -1.02 4.12
C VAL A 49 -4.50 -0.96 5.58
N LEU A 50 -3.78 -1.62 6.49
CA LEU A 50 -4.04 -1.56 7.93
C LEU A 50 -3.91 -0.13 8.45
N ALA A 51 -2.87 0.61 8.06
CA ALA A 51 -2.69 1.99 8.47
C ALA A 51 -3.85 2.91 8.01
N VAL A 52 -4.37 2.71 6.80
CA VAL A 52 -5.55 3.41 6.30
C VAL A 52 -6.79 3.06 7.12
N LEU A 53 -7.00 1.78 7.44
CA LEU A 53 -8.12 1.33 8.29
C LEU A 53 -8.03 1.90 9.71
N ILE A 54 -6.84 1.93 10.31
CA ILE A 54 -6.62 2.57 11.61
C ILE A 54 -7.02 4.05 11.54
N LYS A 55 -6.72 4.78 10.46
CA LYS A 55 -7.08 6.19 10.32
C LYS A 55 -8.58 6.43 10.15
N GLN A 56 -9.22 5.64 9.31
CA GLN A 56 -10.49 6.02 8.69
C GLN A 56 -11.66 5.09 9.06
N ALA A 57 -11.39 3.85 9.46
CA ALA A 57 -12.39 2.86 9.80
C ALA A 57 -12.58 2.71 11.32
N THR A 58 -13.59 1.94 11.71
CA THR A 58 -13.79 1.50 13.09
C THR A 58 -13.29 0.06 13.29
N PRO A 59 -13.02 -0.38 14.53
CA PRO A 59 -12.74 -1.78 14.82
C PRO A 59 -13.86 -2.73 14.38
N LYS A 60 -15.13 -2.31 14.47
CA LYS A 60 -16.29 -3.09 14.01
C LYS A 60 -16.21 -3.32 12.49
N ASP A 61 -15.84 -2.30 11.72
CA ASP A 61 -15.68 -2.41 10.27
C ASP A 61 -14.54 -3.35 9.88
N LEU A 62 -13.41 -3.26 10.59
CA LEU A 62 -12.27 -4.15 10.41
C LEU A 62 -12.68 -5.60 10.64
N VAL A 63 -13.36 -5.89 11.76
CA VAL A 63 -13.83 -7.25 12.09
C VAL A 63 -14.80 -7.77 11.02
N ARG A 64 -15.80 -6.98 10.63
CA ARG A 64 -16.75 -7.36 9.56
C ARG A 64 -16.05 -7.67 8.25
N GLY A 65 -15.10 -6.83 7.85
CA GLY A 65 -14.32 -7.04 6.64
C GLY A 65 -13.43 -8.28 6.71
N LEU A 66 -12.78 -8.53 7.85
CA LEU A 66 -11.97 -9.73 8.07
C LEU A 66 -12.82 -11.00 8.02
N LEU A 67 -14.00 -10.99 8.63
CA LEU A 67 -14.95 -12.12 8.54
C LEU A 67 -15.36 -12.38 7.09
N GLY A 68 -15.71 -11.33 6.33
CA GLY A 68 -16.00 -11.45 4.90
C GLY A 68 -14.81 -12.00 4.10
N GLY A 69 -13.59 -11.55 4.42
CA GLY A 69 -12.36 -12.04 3.84
C GLY A 69 -12.10 -13.52 4.14
N VAL A 70 -12.35 -13.97 5.37
CA VAL A 70 -12.23 -15.39 5.76
C VAL A 70 -13.24 -16.25 5.02
N VAL A 71 -14.49 -15.82 4.90
CA VAL A 71 -15.52 -16.53 4.12
C VAL A 71 -15.10 -16.66 2.66
N LEU A 72 -14.57 -15.59 2.07
CA LEU A 72 -14.07 -15.59 0.70
C LEU A 72 -12.90 -16.57 0.52
N GLN A 73 -11.92 -16.54 1.43
CA GLN A 73 -10.78 -17.47 1.39
C GLN A 73 -11.21 -18.92 1.58
N ALA A 74 -12.14 -19.18 2.50
CA ALA A 74 -12.70 -20.51 2.73
C ALA A 74 -13.44 -21.03 1.49
N ALA A 75 -14.23 -20.18 0.83
CA ALA A 75 -14.92 -20.52 -0.42
C ALA A 75 -13.92 -20.83 -1.54
N ALA A 76 -12.87 -20.01 -1.70
CA ALA A 76 -11.82 -20.25 -2.69
C ALA A 76 -11.00 -21.51 -2.38
N ALA A 77 -10.78 -21.83 -1.10
CA ALA A 77 -10.06 -23.00 -0.63
C ALA A 77 -10.89 -24.29 -0.69
N ALA A 78 -12.22 -24.21 -0.64
CA ALA A 78 -13.14 -25.35 -0.53
C ALA A 78 -12.85 -26.52 -1.48
N PRO A 79 -12.69 -26.33 -2.81
CA PRO A 79 -12.44 -27.45 -3.72
C PRO A 79 -11.10 -28.16 -3.42
N PHE A 80 -10.11 -27.43 -2.92
CA PHE A 80 -8.80 -27.98 -2.59
C PHE A 80 -8.80 -28.67 -1.22
N LEU A 81 -9.49 -28.09 -0.24
CA LEU A 81 -9.64 -28.67 1.09
C LEU A 81 -10.45 -29.97 1.07
N ALA A 82 -11.41 -30.10 0.16
CA ALA A 82 -12.20 -31.32 -0.01
C ALA A 82 -11.37 -32.50 -0.54
N VAL A 83 -10.30 -32.23 -1.30
CA VAL A 83 -9.48 -33.28 -1.93
C VAL A 83 -8.19 -33.54 -1.17
N ALA A 84 -7.49 -32.48 -0.74
CA ALA A 84 -6.15 -32.57 -0.16
C ALA A 84 -5.91 -31.47 0.89
N PRO A 85 -6.56 -31.53 2.07
CA PRO A 85 -6.52 -30.45 3.06
C PRO A 85 -5.12 -30.19 3.62
N GLN A 86 -4.37 -31.25 3.94
CA GLN A 86 -2.99 -31.12 4.43
C GLN A 86 -2.07 -30.47 3.40
N SER A 87 -2.13 -30.93 2.14
CA SER A 87 -1.32 -30.38 1.05
C SER A 87 -1.69 -28.93 0.77
N TYR A 88 -2.99 -28.59 0.74
CA TYR A 88 -3.43 -27.22 0.53
C TYR A 88 -2.91 -26.29 1.62
N ILE A 89 -3.12 -26.61 2.90
CA ILE A 89 -2.67 -25.76 4.01
C ILE A 89 -1.13 -25.63 4.01
N ALA A 90 -0.40 -26.72 3.75
CA ALA A 90 1.06 -26.71 3.71
C ALA A 90 1.68 -26.00 2.49
N ARG A 91 0.92 -25.81 1.40
CA ARG A 91 1.41 -25.22 0.14
C ARG A 91 0.82 -23.84 -0.17
N ALA A 92 -0.36 -23.51 0.36
CA ALA A 92 -1.00 -22.20 0.19
C ALA A 92 -0.11 -21.07 0.72
N PHE A 93 0.66 -21.34 1.78
CA PHE A 93 1.64 -20.42 2.34
C PHE A 93 2.97 -21.14 2.63
N GLU A 94 3.74 -21.43 1.58
CA GLU A 94 5.05 -22.08 1.71
C GLU A 94 6.15 -21.08 2.13
N PHE A 95 6.18 -20.72 3.41
CA PHE A 95 7.17 -19.77 3.95
C PHE A 95 8.60 -20.31 4.03
N SER A 96 8.78 -21.63 3.98
CA SER A 96 10.10 -22.27 3.91
C SER A 96 10.75 -22.15 2.53
N ARG A 97 9.99 -21.77 1.51
CA ARG A 97 10.49 -21.71 0.14
C ARG A 97 11.59 -20.66 0.01
N VAL A 98 12.73 -21.10 -0.50
CA VAL A 98 13.82 -20.21 -0.90
C VAL A 98 13.82 -20.08 -2.42
N PHE A 99 13.70 -18.85 -2.91
CA PHE A 99 13.82 -18.58 -4.34
C PHE A 99 15.26 -18.80 -4.79
N GLN A 100 15.44 -19.40 -5.97
CA GLN A 100 16.77 -19.66 -6.50
C GLN A 100 17.46 -18.33 -6.85
N HIS A 101 18.76 -18.27 -6.57
CA HIS A 101 19.55 -17.06 -6.78
C HIS A 101 19.56 -16.62 -8.26
N VAL A 102 19.34 -17.50 -9.23
CA VAL A 102 19.28 -17.15 -10.68
C VAL A 102 18.11 -16.23 -11.05
N TRP A 103 16.97 -16.35 -10.35
CA TRP A 103 15.74 -15.62 -10.70
C TRP A 103 15.58 -14.28 -9.96
N THR A 104 16.52 -13.95 -9.07
CA THR A 104 16.44 -12.71 -8.29
C THR A 104 16.92 -11.52 -9.09
N VAL A 105 16.19 -10.42 -9.04
CA VAL A 105 16.58 -9.14 -9.62
C VAL A 105 17.41 -8.35 -8.61
N ASN A 106 17.16 -8.49 -7.31
CA ASN A 106 17.90 -7.82 -6.24
C ASN A 106 18.86 -8.77 -5.50
N TRP A 107 19.89 -8.20 -4.87
CA TRP A 107 20.92 -8.91 -4.11
C TRP A 107 21.77 -9.92 -4.88
N LYS A 108 21.76 -9.89 -6.22
CA LYS A 108 22.54 -10.80 -7.08
C LYS A 108 24.06 -10.65 -6.92
N PHE A 109 24.49 -9.51 -6.40
CA PHE A 109 25.89 -9.23 -6.08
C PHE A 109 26.37 -9.94 -4.81
N LEU A 110 25.46 -10.50 -4.00
CA LEU A 110 25.83 -11.34 -2.88
C LEU A 110 26.16 -12.75 -3.36
N PRO A 111 27.13 -13.43 -2.75
CA PRO A 111 27.32 -14.87 -2.90
C PRO A 111 26.04 -15.65 -2.58
N GLU A 112 25.82 -16.78 -3.25
CA GLU A 112 24.58 -17.55 -3.11
C GLU A 112 24.37 -18.09 -1.70
N ASP A 113 25.43 -18.52 -1.02
CA ASP A 113 25.42 -18.99 0.36
C ASP A 113 24.95 -17.89 1.35
N TRP A 114 25.36 -16.64 1.11
CA TRP A 114 24.86 -15.49 1.87
C TRP A 114 23.40 -15.20 1.55
N PHE A 115 23.04 -15.21 0.27
CA PHE A 115 21.69 -14.93 -0.20
C PHE A 115 20.65 -15.90 0.38
N VAL A 116 20.94 -17.20 0.42
CA VAL A 116 20.02 -18.22 0.96
C VAL A 116 20.02 -18.31 2.48
N SER A 117 21.00 -17.67 3.15
CA SER A 117 21.18 -17.79 4.60
C SER A 117 19.97 -17.29 5.40
N GLN A 118 19.63 -18.01 6.47
CA GLN A 118 18.56 -17.62 7.38
C GLN A 118 18.89 -16.30 8.11
N ARG A 119 20.17 -16.06 8.40
CA ARG A 119 20.64 -14.82 9.04
C ARG A 119 20.30 -13.60 8.18
N PHE A 120 20.58 -13.67 6.87
CA PHE A 120 20.24 -12.58 5.94
C PHE A 120 18.73 -12.35 5.85
N ALA A 121 17.94 -13.42 5.78
CA ALA A 121 16.47 -13.31 5.77
C ALA A 121 15.93 -12.62 7.04
N VAL A 122 16.46 -12.95 8.22
CA VAL A 122 16.06 -12.32 9.49
C VAL A 122 16.43 -10.84 9.52
N TRP A 123 17.63 -10.46 9.07
CA TRP A 123 18.05 -9.06 8.97
C TRP A 123 17.12 -8.24 8.06
N LEU A 124 16.75 -8.80 6.92
CA LEU A 124 15.81 -8.18 5.99
C LEU A 124 14.42 -7.99 6.60
N ILE A 125 13.91 -8.97 7.35
CA ILE A 125 12.63 -8.85 8.08
C ILE A 125 12.70 -7.77 9.16
N ILE A 126 13.78 -7.73 9.95
CA ILE A 126 13.99 -6.68 10.96
C ILE A 126 14.01 -5.31 10.30
N GLY A 127 14.76 -5.17 9.20
CA GLY A 127 14.81 -3.94 8.40
C GLY A 127 13.43 -3.54 7.87
N HIS A 128 12.64 -4.51 7.39
CA HIS A 128 11.28 -4.29 6.90
C HIS A 128 10.37 -3.74 8.00
N LEU A 129 10.31 -4.42 9.14
CA LEU A 129 9.48 -4.02 10.28
C LEU A 129 9.92 -2.67 10.84
N PHE A 130 11.23 -2.42 10.91
CA PHE A 130 11.76 -1.12 11.31
C PHE A 130 11.33 -0.01 10.35
N LEU A 131 11.46 -0.23 9.04
CA LEU A 131 11.08 0.75 8.02
C LEU A 131 9.57 1.04 8.04
N LEU A 132 8.74 0.00 8.18
CA LEU A 132 7.29 0.14 8.33
C LEU A 132 6.92 0.92 9.59
N TRP A 133 7.54 0.61 10.74
CA TRP A 133 7.30 1.35 11.98
C TRP A 133 7.69 2.82 11.85
N ARG A 134 8.85 3.10 11.23
CA ARG A 134 9.32 4.46 10.96
C ARG A 134 8.36 5.21 10.05
N PHE A 135 7.90 4.60 8.96
CA PHE A 135 6.88 5.19 8.10
C PHE A 135 5.58 5.45 8.85
N ALA A 136 5.09 4.47 9.62
CA ALA A 136 3.87 4.61 10.40
C ALA A 136 3.97 5.80 11.36
N ASP A 137 5.01 5.84 12.20
CA ASP A 137 5.13 6.82 13.27
C ASP A 137 5.47 8.24 12.76
N GLN A 138 6.35 8.35 11.76
CA GLN A 138 6.90 9.65 11.35
C GLN A 138 6.25 10.22 10.09
N ARG A 139 5.50 9.41 9.32
CA ARG A 139 4.92 9.84 8.04
C ARG A 139 3.43 9.62 7.99
N TRP A 140 2.97 8.39 8.19
CA TRP A 140 1.56 8.05 8.05
C TRP A 140 0.75 8.69 9.18
N PHE A 141 1.18 8.56 10.43
CA PHE A 141 0.46 9.03 11.63
C PHE A 141 1.06 10.29 12.25
N LEU A 142 1.91 11.03 11.54
CA LEU A 142 2.56 12.22 12.09
C LEU A 142 1.55 13.23 12.65
N THR A 143 0.48 13.50 11.90
CA THR A 143 -0.56 14.45 12.30
C THR A 143 -1.51 13.95 13.38
N ASP A 144 -1.52 12.64 13.62
CA ASP A 144 -2.23 12.01 14.73
C ASP A 144 -1.36 11.97 16.00
N GLY A 145 -0.14 12.51 15.93
CA GLY A 145 0.84 12.52 17.02
C GLY A 145 1.56 11.18 17.20
N GLY A 146 1.68 10.38 16.12
CA GLY A 146 2.41 9.12 16.05
C GLY A 146 1.51 7.88 16.07
N MET A 147 2.13 6.72 15.80
CA MET A 147 1.42 5.44 15.62
C MET A 147 0.66 5.03 16.89
N LYS A 148 1.26 5.23 18.07
CA LYS A 148 0.64 4.85 19.37
C LYS A 148 -0.65 5.64 19.65
N LYS A 149 -0.65 6.94 19.36
CA LYS A 149 -1.84 7.79 19.56
C LYS A 149 -2.93 7.48 18.54
N ALA A 150 -2.55 7.23 17.29
CA ALA A 150 -3.48 6.80 16.26
C ALA A 150 -4.15 5.46 16.59
N TRP A 151 -3.38 4.48 17.10
CA TRP A 151 -3.92 3.21 17.55
C TRP A 151 -4.91 3.37 18.71
N LYS A 152 -4.56 4.18 19.72
CA LYS A 152 -5.48 4.49 20.83
C LYS A 152 -6.79 5.11 20.31
N ALA A 153 -6.70 6.10 19.42
CA ALA A 153 -7.88 6.74 18.84
C ALA A 153 -8.74 5.75 18.02
N PHE A 154 -8.13 4.77 17.36
CA PHE A 154 -8.84 3.70 16.66
C PHE A 154 -9.60 2.78 17.61
N CYS A 155 -8.96 2.34 18.71
CA CYS A 155 -9.64 1.57 19.75
C CYS A 155 -10.78 2.35 20.41
N ASP A 156 -10.57 3.63 20.72
CA ASP A 156 -11.56 4.49 21.36
C ASP A 156 -12.81 4.67 20.46
N ARG A 157 -12.64 4.76 19.12
CA ARG A 157 -13.76 4.76 18.15
C ARG A 157 -14.61 3.49 18.15
N GLY A 158 -14.05 2.36 18.59
CA GLY A 158 -14.81 1.11 18.70
C GLY A 158 -15.55 0.94 20.02
N ALA A 159 -15.05 1.57 21.08
CA ALA A 159 -15.61 1.48 22.43
C ALA A 159 -16.74 2.49 22.70
N ARG A 160 -16.77 3.59 21.94
CA ARG A 160 -17.71 4.70 22.10
C ARG A 160 -18.54 4.87 20.83
N ASP A 161 -19.82 4.56 20.91
CA ASP A 161 -20.75 4.74 19.78
C ASP A 161 -21.02 6.24 19.47
N ASP A 162 -20.68 7.14 20.40
CA ASP A 162 -20.71 8.60 20.28
C ASP A 162 -19.38 9.22 19.83
N ALA A 163 -18.35 8.42 19.55
CA ALA A 163 -17.06 8.92 19.11
C ALA A 163 -17.20 9.69 17.78
N ALA A 164 -16.61 10.88 17.73
CA ALA A 164 -16.60 11.69 16.52
C ALA A 164 -16.01 10.90 15.33
N PRO A 165 -16.65 10.98 14.14
CA PRO A 165 -16.19 10.25 12.97
C PRO A 165 -14.76 10.66 12.60
N ALA A 166 -13.99 9.70 12.07
CA ALA A 166 -12.64 9.97 11.59
C ALA A 166 -12.64 11.11 10.55
N VAL A 167 -11.67 12.01 10.69
CA VAL A 167 -11.48 13.12 9.74
C VAL A 167 -11.08 12.53 8.38
N PRO A 168 -11.83 12.84 7.30
CA PRO A 168 -11.50 12.33 5.98
C PRO A 168 -10.09 12.72 5.54
N VAL A 169 -9.32 11.71 5.11
CA VAL A 169 -7.98 11.86 4.57
C VAL A 169 -8.04 11.81 3.04
N SER A 170 -7.15 12.55 2.36
CA SER A 170 -7.15 12.62 0.89
C SER A 170 -6.78 11.28 0.23
N ASN A 171 -7.34 10.99 -0.94
CA ASN A 171 -7.00 9.81 -1.75
C ASN A 171 -5.50 9.75 -2.07
N ASP A 172 -4.93 10.90 -2.37
CA ASP A 172 -3.50 11.08 -2.58
C ASP A 172 -2.67 10.57 -1.38
N PHE A 173 -3.08 10.86 -0.15
CA PHE A 173 -2.38 10.37 1.03
C PHE A 173 -2.63 8.87 1.31
N ILE A 174 -3.81 8.36 0.98
CA ILE A 174 -4.11 6.93 1.06
C ILE A 174 -3.18 6.14 0.13
N LEU A 175 -3.05 6.57 -1.13
CA LEU A 175 -2.13 5.96 -2.09
C LEU A 175 -0.68 6.05 -1.62
N TYR A 176 -0.29 7.18 -1.03
CA TYR A 176 1.03 7.33 -0.40
C TYR A 176 1.30 6.30 0.68
N ILE A 177 0.37 6.09 1.62
CA ILE A 177 0.51 5.08 2.69
C ILE A 177 0.70 3.69 2.08
N VAL A 178 -0.18 3.32 1.15
CA VAL A 178 -0.21 1.97 0.56
C VAL A 178 1.02 1.71 -0.31
N PHE A 179 1.43 2.66 -1.15
CA PHE A 179 2.59 2.46 -2.03
C PHE A 179 3.92 2.54 -1.27
N THR A 180 4.01 3.33 -0.20
CA THR A 180 5.22 3.32 0.65
C THR A 180 5.37 2.04 1.45
N SER A 181 4.28 1.34 1.82
CA SER A 181 4.38 0.00 2.41
C SER A 181 4.94 -1.01 1.42
N VAL A 182 4.52 -0.95 0.16
CA VAL A 182 5.06 -1.81 -0.91
C VAL A 182 6.52 -1.49 -1.17
N LEU A 183 6.90 -0.21 -1.31
CA LEU A 183 8.29 0.22 -1.47
C LEU A 183 9.19 -0.29 -0.34
N ALA A 184 8.72 -0.20 0.92
CA ALA A 184 9.43 -0.78 2.06
C ALA A 184 9.67 -2.28 1.88
N GLY A 185 8.68 -3.01 1.38
CA GLY A 185 8.80 -4.41 0.99
C GLY A 185 9.80 -4.66 -0.13
N MET A 186 9.77 -3.85 -1.20
CA MET A 186 10.67 -3.99 -2.35
C MET A 186 12.14 -3.80 -1.97
N VAL A 187 12.42 -2.83 -1.10
CA VAL A 187 13.79 -2.55 -0.60
C VAL A 187 14.31 -3.68 0.29
N THR A 188 13.44 -4.31 1.08
CA THR A 188 13.84 -5.32 2.07
C THR A 188 13.50 -6.75 1.66
N ALA A 189 13.00 -6.98 0.44
CA ALA A 189 12.73 -8.33 -0.04
C ALA A 189 14.05 -9.07 -0.25
N ARG A 190 14.13 -10.32 0.21
CA ARG A 190 15.30 -11.16 -0.09
C ARG A 190 15.43 -11.49 -1.56
N SER A 191 14.30 -11.77 -2.22
CA SER A 191 14.28 -12.08 -3.64
C SER A 191 13.12 -11.37 -4.32
N LEU A 192 13.42 -10.73 -5.43
CA LEU A 192 12.46 -10.12 -6.34
C LEU A 192 12.51 -10.87 -7.66
N HIS A 193 11.41 -11.54 -8.00
CA HIS A 193 11.27 -12.19 -9.29
C HIS A 193 10.90 -11.16 -10.37
N PHE A 194 11.28 -11.39 -11.62
CA PHE A 194 10.98 -10.51 -12.76
C PHE A 194 9.47 -10.18 -12.88
N GLN A 195 8.60 -11.16 -12.64
CA GLN A 195 7.14 -10.97 -12.58
C GLN A 195 6.65 -9.94 -11.55
N PHE A 196 7.42 -9.60 -10.52
CA PHE A 196 7.00 -8.55 -9.57
C PHE A 196 6.92 -7.19 -10.23
N TYR A 197 7.62 -6.98 -11.34
CA TYR A 197 7.70 -5.69 -11.99
C TYR A 197 6.35 -5.14 -12.43
N CYS A 198 5.50 -5.98 -13.03
CA CYS A 198 4.18 -5.53 -13.49
C CYS A 198 3.28 -5.04 -12.35
N TRP A 199 3.53 -5.44 -11.11
CA TRP A 199 2.82 -4.93 -9.94
C TRP A 199 3.45 -3.65 -9.42
N TYR A 200 4.78 -3.59 -9.39
CA TYR A 200 5.53 -2.48 -8.80
C TYR A 200 5.61 -1.25 -9.71
N PHE A 201 5.73 -1.45 -11.03
CA PHE A 201 5.89 -0.41 -12.03
C PHE A 201 4.85 0.70 -11.91
N HIS A 202 3.58 0.35 -11.71
CA HIS A 202 2.48 1.31 -11.63
C HIS A 202 2.56 2.25 -10.42
N MET A 203 3.31 1.89 -9.37
CA MET A 203 3.48 2.70 -8.16
C MET A 203 4.61 3.72 -8.29
N LEU A 204 5.62 3.40 -9.11
CA LEU A 204 6.83 4.21 -9.24
C LEU A 204 6.54 5.64 -9.74
N PRO A 205 5.73 5.87 -10.80
CA PRO A 205 5.43 7.23 -11.24
C PRO A 205 4.77 8.05 -10.14
N PHE A 206 3.83 7.45 -9.39
CA PHE A 206 3.16 8.14 -8.29
C PHE A 206 4.15 8.53 -7.19
N LEU A 207 5.03 7.60 -6.77
CA LEU A 207 6.00 7.87 -5.72
C LEU A 207 7.01 8.94 -6.16
N LEU A 208 7.59 8.80 -7.35
CA LEU A 208 8.64 9.71 -7.83
C LEU A 208 8.09 11.10 -8.18
N LEU A 209 6.92 11.22 -8.82
CA LEU A 209 6.32 12.52 -9.10
C LEU A 209 5.84 13.25 -7.85
N ARG A 210 5.58 12.51 -6.75
CA ARG A 210 5.28 13.12 -5.46
C ARG A 210 6.53 13.70 -4.79
N SER A 211 7.72 13.17 -5.07
CA SER A 211 8.99 13.64 -4.50
C SER A 211 9.33 15.07 -4.93
N THR A 212 10.29 15.72 -4.26
CA THR A 212 10.77 17.06 -4.67
C THR A 212 11.83 17.01 -5.78
N LEU A 213 11.99 15.86 -6.45
CA LEU A 213 13.01 15.68 -7.48
C LEU A 213 12.62 16.41 -8.77
N PRO A 214 13.60 16.94 -9.52
CA PRO A 214 13.32 17.50 -10.83
C PRO A 214 12.88 16.40 -11.81
N ILE A 215 12.01 16.76 -12.76
CA ILE A 215 11.35 15.79 -13.66
C ILE A 215 12.33 14.91 -14.44
N TRP A 216 13.47 15.45 -14.88
CA TRP A 216 14.48 14.67 -15.60
C TRP A 216 15.07 13.54 -14.75
N LEU A 217 15.20 13.75 -13.44
CA LEU A 217 15.68 12.73 -12.52
C LEU A 217 14.60 11.69 -12.21
N VAL A 218 13.34 12.11 -12.11
CA VAL A 218 12.18 11.20 -12.02
C VAL A 218 12.15 10.27 -13.24
N LEU A 219 12.23 10.83 -14.44
CA LEU A 219 12.27 10.04 -15.68
C LEU A 219 13.51 9.14 -15.73
N GLY A 220 14.67 9.65 -15.33
CA GLY A 220 15.91 8.86 -15.24
C GLY A 220 15.80 7.66 -14.32
N VAL A 221 15.18 7.81 -13.14
CA VAL A 221 14.95 6.69 -12.20
C VAL A 221 13.92 5.70 -12.75
N LEU A 222 12.82 6.18 -13.34
CA LEU A 222 11.81 5.32 -13.95
C LEU A 222 12.40 4.46 -15.07
N THR A 223 13.09 5.10 -16.03
CA THR A 223 13.76 4.41 -17.14
C THR A 223 14.88 3.52 -16.63
N GLY A 224 15.64 3.95 -15.61
CA GLY A 224 16.68 3.14 -15.00
C GLY A 224 16.13 1.85 -14.39
N ILE A 225 15.05 1.94 -13.60
CA ILE A 225 14.42 0.75 -13.01
C ILE A 225 13.87 -0.17 -14.12
N GLU A 226 13.18 0.39 -15.13
CA GLU A 226 12.66 -0.36 -16.29
C GLU A 226 13.78 -1.14 -17.00
N VAL A 227 14.84 -0.44 -17.40
CA VAL A 227 15.95 -1.05 -18.14
C VAL A 227 16.61 -2.14 -17.31
N LEU A 228 16.90 -1.86 -16.02
CA LEU A 228 17.57 -2.81 -15.15
C LEU A 228 16.72 -4.07 -14.87
N TRP A 229 15.39 -3.94 -14.80
CA TRP A 229 14.50 -5.08 -14.61
C TRP A 229 14.39 -5.98 -15.85
N ASN A 230 14.66 -5.46 -17.04
CA ASN A 230 14.61 -6.23 -18.29
C ASN A 230 15.90 -7.02 -18.61
N PHE A 231 16.96 -6.87 -17.80
CA PHE A 231 18.17 -7.68 -17.95
C PHE A 231 18.00 -9.06 -17.30
N PHE A 232 17.79 -10.08 -18.14
CA PHE A 232 17.72 -11.49 -17.73
C PHE A 232 18.84 -12.34 -18.37
N PRO A 233 19.58 -13.15 -17.59
CA PRO A 233 19.63 -13.17 -16.12
C PRO A 233 20.24 -11.88 -15.55
N SER A 234 19.90 -11.55 -14.31
CA SER A 234 20.47 -10.38 -13.65
C SER A 234 21.98 -10.59 -13.39
N THR A 235 22.76 -9.51 -13.50
CA THR A 235 24.18 -9.47 -13.14
C THR A 235 24.35 -8.79 -11.77
N PRO A 236 25.50 -8.96 -11.09
CA PRO A 236 25.79 -8.21 -9.87
C PRO A 236 25.61 -6.69 -10.02
N ALA A 237 26.05 -6.13 -11.16
CA ALA A 237 25.93 -4.71 -11.45
C ALA A 237 24.48 -4.26 -11.66
N THR A 238 23.70 -4.98 -12.48
CA THR A 238 22.30 -4.61 -12.72
C THR A 238 21.47 -4.74 -11.44
N SER A 239 21.75 -5.76 -10.64
CA SER A 239 21.10 -5.98 -9.36
C SER A 239 21.42 -4.92 -8.33
N ALA A 240 22.69 -4.50 -8.23
CA ALA A 240 23.09 -3.38 -7.38
C ALA A 240 22.40 -2.09 -7.81
N GLY A 241 22.30 -1.84 -9.12
CA GLY A 241 21.56 -0.70 -9.68
C GLY A 241 20.08 -0.69 -9.25
N VAL A 242 19.38 -1.82 -9.31
CA VAL A 242 17.99 -1.92 -8.85
C VAL A 242 17.88 -1.59 -7.36
N VAL A 243 18.76 -2.14 -6.52
CA VAL A 243 18.76 -1.85 -5.07
C VAL A 243 19.01 -0.36 -4.83
N VAL A 244 19.99 0.24 -5.50
CA VAL A 244 20.34 1.66 -5.35
C VAL A 244 19.19 2.56 -5.80
N LEU A 245 18.54 2.30 -6.94
CA LEU A 245 17.42 3.12 -7.42
C LEU A 245 16.18 3.01 -6.52
N ASN A 246 15.91 1.84 -5.94
CA ASN A 246 14.84 1.68 -4.96
C ASN A 246 15.15 2.40 -3.63
N LEU A 247 16.39 2.32 -3.14
CA LEU A 247 16.84 3.08 -1.98
C LEU A 247 16.79 4.60 -2.24
N PHE A 248 17.18 5.03 -3.43
CA PHE A 248 17.09 6.42 -3.85
C PHE A 248 15.63 6.90 -3.85
N THR A 249 14.71 6.09 -4.39
CA THR A 249 13.26 6.38 -4.37
C THR A 249 12.74 6.49 -2.93
N LEU A 250 13.19 5.59 -2.04
CA LEU A 250 12.86 5.62 -0.62
C LEU A 250 13.32 6.91 0.05
N VAL A 251 14.56 7.33 -0.16
CA VAL A 251 15.12 8.57 0.39
C VAL A 251 14.41 9.80 -0.18
N ALA A 252 14.13 9.84 -1.48
CA ALA A 252 13.43 10.93 -2.14
C ALA A 252 12.02 11.13 -1.58
N ILE A 253 11.30 10.03 -1.35
CA ILE A 253 9.99 10.04 -0.69
C ILE A 253 10.11 10.47 0.77
N TRP A 254 11.13 9.98 1.48
CA TRP A 254 11.37 10.37 2.86
C TRP A 254 11.68 11.87 2.97
N GLY A 255 12.33 12.49 1.99
CA GLY A 255 12.64 13.92 1.98
C GLY A 255 11.41 14.83 1.92
N LEU A 256 10.23 14.30 1.62
CA LEU A 256 9.02 15.13 1.49
C LEU A 256 8.63 15.76 2.84
N PRO A 257 8.17 17.04 2.84
CA PRO A 257 7.47 17.57 3.99
C PRO A 257 6.27 16.65 4.23
N ALA A 258 6.19 16.09 5.44
CA ALA A 258 5.15 15.12 5.78
C ALA A 258 3.78 15.68 5.37
N ALA A 259 3.14 15.00 4.41
CA ALA A 259 2.05 15.56 3.65
C ALA A 259 0.90 16.04 4.57
N LEU A 260 0.40 17.25 4.29
CA LEU A 260 -0.72 17.85 5.01
C LEU A 260 -1.98 16.97 4.81
N PRO A 261 -2.61 16.47 5.89
CA PRO A 261 -3.70 15.49 5.83
C PRO A 261 -4.99 15.98 5.20
N ARG A 262 -5.13 17.29 4.95
CA ARG A 262 -6.42 17.88 4.62
C ARG A 262 -6.69 17.80 3.13
N ALA A 263 -7.82 17.18 2.79
CA ALA A 263 -8.54 17.60 1.60
C ALA A 263 -8.70 19.13 1.67
N LYS A 264 -8.06 19.88 0.77
CA LYS A 264 -8.41 21.28 0.59
C LYS A 264 -9.87 21.26 0.15
N SER A 265 -10.81 21.62 1.01
CA SER A 265 -12.09 22.08 0.53
C SER A 265 -11.77 23.34 -0.28
N LYS A 266 -11.77 23.22 -1.61
CA LYS A 266 -11.92 24.40 -2.45
C LYS A 266 -13.33 24.89 -2.17
N VAL A 267 -13.50 25.73 -1.16
CA VAL A 267 -14.58 26.71 -1.15
C VAL A 267 -14.29 27.61 -2.35
N LEU A 268 -14.78 27.21 -3.53
CA LEU A 268 -14.80 28.10 -4.68
C LEU A 268 -15.52 29.37 -4.24
N GLY A 269 -14.86 30.50 -4.52
CA GLY A 269 -15.14 31.79 -3.90
C GLY A 269 -16.62 32.12 -3.76
N LYS A 270 -16.95 32.75 -2.63
CA LYS A 270 -18.14 33.60 -2.54
C LYS A 270 -18.14 34.51 -3.77
N ARG A 271 -19.10 34.32 -4.68
CA ARG A 271 -19.39 35.35 -5.69
C ARG A 271 -19.70 36.64 -4.92
N PRO A 272 -19.16 37.80 -5.31
CA PRO A 272 -19.57 39.05 -4.71
C PRO A 272 -21.08 39.19 -4.95
N THR A 273 -21.83 39.35 -3.87
CA THR A 273 -23.23 39.72 -3.92
C THR A 273 -23.32 41.07 -4.61
N ARG A 274 -23.71 41.07 -5.89
CA ARG A 274 -24.11 42.30 -6.57
C ARG A 274 -25.39 42.78 -5.89
N LYS A 275 -25.28 43.86 -5.11
CA LYS A 275 -26.45 44.63 -4.70
C LYS A 275 -27.02 45.28 -5.97
N HIS A 276 -28.21 44.87 -6.36
CA HIS A 276 -29.15 45.70 -7.11
C HIS A 276 -30.47 45.61 -6.36
#